data_AF-A0A915E7E3-F1
#
_entry.id   AF-A0A915E7E3-F1
#
_cell.length_a   1.000
_cell.length_b   1.000
_cell.length_c   1.000
_cell.angle_alpha   90.00
_cell.angle_beta   90.00
_cell.angle_gamma   90.00
#
_symmetry.space_group_name_H-M   'P 1'
#
loop_
_entity.id
_entity.type
_entity.pdbx_description
1 polymer ?
#
loop_
_entity_poly.entity_id
_entity_poly.type
_entity_poly.pdbx_seq_one_letter_code
_entity_poly.pdbx_strand_id
1 'polypeptide(L)'
;MESIESPGKDQELAMHQKPDIIKVCGSPNHGTHFGVLSCRACSSFFRRTIFERKTYKCWKRNNCDILKAGMRNACRACRLQHCLRAGMRAEQDANIEPSTIDQSPPGLLCASKVVKLAIELNLETPLLDHYALGMRNFNIGQRSLFTIDNPSTIFLHSSTNMSIRRNI
;
A
#
# COMPACT_ATOMS: atom_id res chain seq x y z
N MET A 1 -12.97 -40.12 -45.51
CA MET A 1 -12.45 -40.53 -44.19
C MET A 1 -11.24 -39.66 -43.92
N GLU A 2 -11.49 -38.56 -43.22
CA GLU A 2 -11.09 -38.33 -41.81
C GLU A 2 -9.62 -37.88 -41.73
N SER A 3 -9.17 -36.91 -40.94
CA SER A 3 -9.76 -35.82 -40.16
C SER A 3 -8.57 -34.95 -39.73
N ILE A 4 -8.78 -33.63 -39.78
CA ILE A 4 -8.33 -32.59 -38.82
C ILE A 4 -7.11 -32.90 -37.93
N GLU A 5 -6.07 -32.08 -38.03
CA GLU A 5 -5.37 -31.53 -36.84
C GLU A 5 -4.62 -30.23 -37.21
N SER A 6 -5.10 -29.10 -36.68
CA SER A 6 -4.31 -27.88 -36.45
C SER A 6 -3.80 -27.93 -35.01
N PRO A 7 -2.56 -27.50 -34.74
CA PRO A 7 -2.36 -26.29 -33.93
C PRO A 7 -1.16 -25.48 -34.47
N GLY A 8 -0.99 -24.17 -34.30
CA GLY A 8 -1.50 -23.25 -33.30
C GLY A 8 -0.33 -22.39 -32.81
N LYS A 9 -0.55 -21.07 -32.86
CA LYS A 9 0.12 -20.00 -32.10
C LYS A 9 1.47 -19.45 -32.59
N ASP A 10 1.32 -18.26 -33.18
CA ASP A 10 1.96 -17.00 -32.78
C ASP A 10 3.48 -16.94 -32.88
N GLN A 11 3.91 -16.25 -33.95
CA GLN A 11 5.26 -15.80 -34.25
C GLN A 11 6.03 -15.31 -33.01
N GLU A 12 6.96 -16.13 -32.55
CA GLU A 12 8.02 -15.73 -31.62
C GLU A 12 9.13 -15.03 -32.42
N LEU A 13 8.96 -13.74 -32.71
CA LEU A 13 10.08 -12.87 -33.08
C LEU A 13 10.73 -12.34 -31.81
N ALA A 14 11.78 -13.03 -31.36
CA ALA A 14 12.68 -12.58 -30.32
C ALA A 14 13.44 -11.32 -30.78
N MET A 15 12.85 -10.16 -30.52
CA MET A 15 13.53 -8.86 -30.67
C MET A 15 14.44 -8.69 -29.46
N HIS A 16 15.75 -8.68 -29.68
CA HIS A 16 16.76 -8.33 -28.69
C HIS A 16 16.71 -6.81 -28.41
N GLN A 17 15.57 -6.31 -27.95
CA GLN A 17 15.45 -4.95 -27.44
C GLN A 17 15.80 -5.02 -25.96
N LYS A 18 16.99 -4.51 -25.63
CA LYS A 18 17.34 -4.07 -24.27
C LYS A 18 16.11 -3.38 -23.70
N PRO A 19 15.41 -3.94 -22.69
CA PRO A 19 14.17 -3.36 -22.23
C PRO A 19 14.49 -1.94 -21.80
N ASP A 20 13.83 -0.94 -22.36
CA ASP A 20 14.05 0.45 -21.98
C ASP A 20 13.80 0.56 -20.47
N ILE A 21 14.88 0.52 -19.68
CA ILE A 21 14.78 0.38 -18.23
C ILE A 21 14.32 1.72 -17.71
N ILE A 22 13.03 1.82 -17.40
CA ILE A 22 12.48 3.08 -16.88
C ILE A 22 12.69 3.15 -15.38
N LYS A 23 13.34 4.24 -14.96
CA LYS A 23 13.95 4.42 -13.66
C LYS A 23 12.98 4.91 -12.56
N VAL A 24 11.76 4.38 -12.51
CA VAL A 24 10.92 4.59 -11.32
C VAL A 24 11.36 3.66 -10.20
N CYS A 25 11.44 2.35 -10.45
CA CYS A 25 11.79 1.35 -9.44
C CYS A 25 12.65 0.19 -9.94
N GLY A 26 13.30 0.35 -11.10
CA GLY A 26 14.19 -0.65 -11.69
C GLY A 26 13.53 -1.95 -12.17
N SER A 27 12.20 -2.07 -12.06
CA SER A 27 11.44 -3.23 -12.56
C SER A 27 11.15 -3.11 -14.06
N PRO A 28 11.03 -4.23 -14.79
CA PRO A 28 10.63 -4.21 -16.20
C PRO A 28 9.35 -3.42 -16.43
N ASN A 29 9.38 -2.53 -17.42
CA ASN A 29 8.21 -1.76 -17.81
C ASN A 29 7.22 -2.66 -18.58
N HIS A 30 5.95 -2.25 -18.63
CA HIS A 30 4.90 -2.99 -19.35
C HIS A 30 4.16 -2.05 -20.32
N GLY A 31 4.84 -1.00 -20.81
CA GLY A 31 4.26 0.08 -21.60
C GLY A 31 4.11 1.41 -20.86
N THR A 32 3.48 2.38 -21.53
CA THR A 32 3.34 3.76 -21.09
C THR A 32 2.13 3.93 -20.18
N HIS A 33 2.35 4.52 -18.99
CA HIS A 33 1.29 4.91 -18.07
C HIS A 33 1.56 6.30 -17.53
N PHE A 34 0.56 7.18 -17.53
CA PHE A 34 0.67 8.55 -17.01
C PHE A 34 1.80 9.37 -17.67
N GLY A 35 2.00 9.18 -18.98
CA GLY A 35 2.99 9.90 -19.78
C GLY A 35 4.42 9.34 -19.74
N VAL A 36 4.66 8.25 -19.00
CA VAL A 36 6.00 7.64 -18.88
C VAL A 36 5.90 6.13 -18.98
N LEU A 37 6.87 5.49 -19.64
CA LEU A 37 7.01 4.04 -19.59
C LEU A 37 7.18 3.60 -18.12
N SER A 38 6.42 2.65 -17.62
CA SER A 38 6.51 2.26 -16.21
C SER A 38 6.08 0.82 -15.98
N CYS A 39 6.43 0.26 -14.81
CA CYS A 39 5.90 -1.04 -14.43
C CYS A 39 4.45 -0.91 -13.91
N ARG A 40 3.66 -1.98 -14.06
CA ARG A 40 2.27 -2.06 -13.56
C ARG A 40 2.12 -1.63 -12.10
N ALA A 41 3.07 -2.01 -11.25
CA ALA A 41 3.03 -1.68 -9.83
C ALA A 41 3.19 -0.17 -9.57
N CYS A 42 4.04 0.53 -10.33
CA CYS A 42 4.21 1.97 -10.21
C CYS A 42 3.04 2.74 -10.80
N SER A 43 2.45 2.27 -11.90
CA SER A 43 1.21 2.79 -12.46
C SER A 43 0.05 2.73 -11.44
N SER A 44 -0.20 1.55 -10.86
CA SER A 44 -1.24 1.37 -9.83
C SER A 44 -0.97 2.16 -8.54
N PHE A 45 0.29 2.28 -8.15
CA PHE A 45 0.68 3.11 -7.01
C PHE A 45 0.39 4.58 -7.29
N PHE A 46 0.89 5.13 -8.40
CA PHE A 46 0.71 6.52 -8.78
C PHE A 46 -0.77 6.89 -8.88
N ARG A 47 -1.57 6.09 -9.58
CA ARG A 47 -3.03 6.29 -9.70
C ARG A 47 -3.71 6.43 -8.34
N ARG A 48 -3.46 5.50 -7.41
CA ARG A 48 -4.06 5.52 -6.07
C ARG A 48 -3.58 6.70 -5.24
N THR A 49 -2.29 7.03 -5.33
CA THR A 49 -1.73 8.17 -4.61
C THR A 49 -2.37 9.48 -5.05
N ILE A 50 -2.54 9.69 -6.36
CA ILE A 50 -3.13 10.92 -6.87
C ILE A 50 -4.64 10.96 -6.62
N PHE A 51 -5.36 9.90 -6.98
CA PHE A 51 -6.83 9.84 -6.83
C PHE A 51 -7.28 10.02 -5.37
N GLU A 52 -6.61 9.33 -4.43
CA GLU A 52 -6.92 9.43 -3.00
C GLU A 52 -6.18 10.60 -2.32
N ARG A 53 -5.45 11.43 -3.09
CA ARG A 53 -4.65 12.57 -2.60
C ARG A 53 -3.75 12.23 -1.41
N LYS A 54 -3.07 11.08 -1.47
CA LYS A 54 -2.24 10.58 -0.37
C LYS A 54 -0.95 11.38 -0.24
N THR A 55 -0.73 11.91 0.96
CA THR A 55 0.55 12.49 1.36
C THR A 55 1.41 11.43 2.07
N TYR A 56 2.69 11.35 1.71
CA TYR A 56 3.63 10.43 2.36
C TYR A 56 4.81 11.21 2.94
N LYS A 57 5.25 10.81 4.14
CA LYS A 57 6.46 11.33 4.77
C LYS A 57 7.60 10.32 4.71
N CYS A 58 8.80 10.77 4.37
CA CYS A 58 9.99 9.93 4.42
C CYS A 58 10.53 9.89 5.86
N TRP A 59 10.88 8.71 6.36
CA TRP A 59 11.56 8.57 7.65
C TRP A 59 13.06 8.86 7.62
N LYS A 60 13.64 8.99 6.42
CA LYS A 60 15.05 9.30 6.20
C LYS A 60 15.19 10.77 5.76
N ARG A 61 15.93 11.02 4.66
CA ARG A 61 16.21 12.36 4.13
C ARG A 61 15.70 12.54 2.69
N ASN A 62 14.53 11.99 2.39
CA ASN A 62 13.95 11.99 1.04
C ASN A 62 14.88 11.45 -0.08
N ASN A 63 15.91 10.67 0.28
CA ASN A 63 16.91 10.13 -0.64
C ASN A 63 17.01 8.59 -0.52
N CYS A 64 15.87 7.91 -0.37
CA CYS A 64 15.84 6.45 -0.34
C CYS A 64 16.11 5.90 -1.75
N ASP A 65 16.97 4.88 -1.84
CA ASP A 65 17.21 4.16 -3.09
C ASP A 65 16.02 3.25 -3.43
N ILE A 66 15.17 3.70 -4.36
CA ILE A 66 13.98 3.00 -4.84
C ILE A 66 14.30 2.02 -5.98
N LEU A 67 15.49 2.12 -6.59
CA LEU A 67 15.90 1.29 -7.72
C LEU A 67 16.35 -0.11 -7.26
N LYS A 68 16.84 -0.23 -6.03
CA LYS A 68 17.22 -1.51 -5.44
C LYS A 68 16.03 -2.46 -5.33
N ALA A 69 16.22 -3.71 -5.74
CA ALA A 69 15.21 -4.76 -5.67
C ALA A 69 14.60 -4.87 -4.25
N GLY A 70 13.27 -4.95 -4.17
CA GLY A 70 12.54 -5.00 -2.90
C GLY A 70 12.36 -3.66 -2.18
N MET A 71 13.14 -2.62 -2.49
CA MET A 71 13.11 -1.35 -1.74
C MET A 71 12.02 -0.38 -2.17
N ARG A 72 11.37 -0.61 -3.32
CA ARG A 72 10.31 0.26 -3.84
C ARG A 72 9.12 0.46 -2.91
N ASN A 73 8.88 -0.48 -1.99
CA ASN A 73 7.80 -0.38 -1.00
C ASN A 73 8.27 0.15 0.36
N ALA A 74 9.58 0.25 0.59
CA ALA A 74 10.16 0.67 1.87
C ALA A 74 9.89 2.15 2.18
N CYS A 75 9.84 3.00 1.14
CA CYS A 75 9.53 4.41 1.31
C CYS A 75 8.58 4.91 0.22
N ARG A 76 7.29 5.05 0.58
CA ARG A 76 6.25 5.54 -0.33
C ARG A 76 6.48 7.00 -0.76
N ALA A 77 7.05 7.82 0.13
CA ALA A 77 7.40 9.21 -0.18
C ALA A 77 8.44 9.32 -1.30
N CYS A 78 9.60 8.68 -1.13
CA CYS A 78 10.63 8.68 -2.18
C CYS A 78 10.17 7.98 -3.46
N ARG A 79 9.31 6.95 -3.36
CA ARG A 79 8.72 6.32 -4.54
C ARG A 79 7.84 7.30 -5.33
N LEU A 80 6.95 8.04 -4.66
CA LEU A 80 6.13 9.07 -5.29
C LEU A 80 7.00 10.15 -5.93
N GLN A 81 8.02 10.62 -5.21
CA GLN A 81 8.98 11.59 -5.73
C GLN A 81 9.72 11.05 -6.98
N HIS A 82 10.04 9.76 -7.04
CA HIS A 82 10.58 9.13 -8.26
C HIS A 82 9.56 9.11 -9.39
N CYS A 83 8.29 8.80 -9.13
CA CYS A 83 7.24 8.86 -10.15
C CYS A 83 7.12 10.27 -10.75
N LEU A 84 7.07 11.30 -9.89
CA LEU A 84 6.96 12.70 -10.32
C LEU A 84 8.22 13.16 -11.09
N ARG A 85 9.42 12.83 -10.59
CA ARG A 85 10.68 13.15 -11.28
C ARG A 85 10.84 12.44 -12.62
N ALA A 86 10.27 11.23 -12.75
CA ALA A 86 10.23 10.53 -14.02
C ALA A 86 9.26 11.17 -15.03
N GLY A 87 8.42 12.12 -14.58
CA GLY A 87 7.46 12.83 -15.42
C GLY A 87 6.05 12.24 -15.41
N MET A 88 5.70 11.38 -14.44
CA MET A 88 4.34 10.86 -14.35
C MET A 88 3.37 11.99 -13.99
N ARG A 89 2.33 12.19 -14.81
CA ARG A 89 1.34 13.25 -14.63
C ARG A 89 -0.07 12.66 -14.63
N ALA A 90 -0.93 13.18 -13.75
CA ALA A 90 -2.36 12.94 -13.83
C ALA A 90 -2.98 14.07 -14.66
N GLU A 91 -3.58 13.71 -15.79
CA GLU A 91 -4.20 14.67 -16.71
C GLU A 91 -5.37 15.45 -16.07
N GLN A 92 -5.91 14.93 -14.97
CA GLN A 92 -7.07 15.48 -14.26
C GLN A 92 -6.71 16.46 -13.12
N ASP A 93 -5.43 16.64 -12.78
CA ASP A 93 -5.01 17.52 -11.69
C ASP A 93 -3.92 18.50 -12.17
N ALA A 94 -4.33 19.57 -12.87
CA ALA A 94 -3.45 20.63 -13.34
C ALA A 94 -2.81 21.50 -12.21
N ASN A 95 -3.08 21.19 -10.93
CA ASN A 95 -2.67 21.98 -9.77
C ASN A 95 -1.87 21.17 -8.72
N ILE A 96 -1.22 20.08 -9.10
CA ILE A 96 -0.23 19.43 -8.22
C ILE A 96 1.07 20.22 -8.33
N GLU A 97 1.13 21.36 -7.64
CA GLU A 97 2.42 21.94 -7.26
C GLU A 97 3.18 20.87 -6.44
N PRO A 98 4.52 20.73 -6.57
CA PRO A 98 5.33 19.74 -5.84
C PRO A 98 5.33 19.88 -4.30
N SER A 99 4.35 20.56 -3.70
CA SER A 99 4.26 20.98 -2.31
C SER A 99 4.05 19.85 -1.28
N THR A 100 4.17 18.56 -1.65
CA THR A 100 3.87 17.43 -0.73
C THR A 100 5.07 16.60 -0.29
N ILE A 101 6.30 17.05 -0.54
CA ILE A 101 7.47 16.52 0.18
C ILE A 101 7.72 17.43 1.38
N ASP A 102 7.04 17.14 2.49
CA ASP A 102 7.32 17.78 3.79
C ASP A 102 8.82 17.58 4.12
N GLN A 103 9.59 18.68 4.01
CA GLN A 103 11.02 18.72 4.30
C GLN A 103 11.32 18.80 5.80
N SER A 104 10.31 18.71 6.68
CA SER A 104 10.57 18.77 8.12
C SER A 104 11.39 17.58 8.61
N PRO A 105 12.38 17.82 9.50
CA PRO A 105 13.33 16.81 9.97
C PRO A 105 12.63 15.62 10.67
N PRO A 106 13.20 14.41 10.62
CA PRO A 106 12.69 13.26 11.33
C PRO A 106 12.94 13.46 12.83
N GLY A 107 11.90 13.77 13.61
CA GLY A 107 12.08 13.86 15.06
C GLY A 107 10.95 14.46 15.88
N LEU A 108 10.00 15.18 15.29
CA LEU A 108 8.91 15.78 16.08
C LEU A 108 7.58 15.59 15.36
N LEU A 109 6.59 15.11 16.12
CA LEU A 109 5.17 14.97 15.78
C LEU A 109 4.77 13.67 15.05
N CYS A 110 4.67 12.59 15.82
CA CYS A 110 3.51 11.69 15.71
C CYS A 110 2.32 12.35 16.44
N ALA A 111 1.88 13.49 15.93
CA ALA A 111 0.49 13.88 16.08
C ALA A 111 -0.10 13.65 14.71
N SER A 112 -0.66 12.45 14.51
CA SER A 112 -1.62 12.27 13.42
C SER A 112 -2.55 13.48 13.48
N LYS A 113 -2.57 14.30 12.44
CA LYS A 113 -3.72 15.15 12.18
C LYS A 113 -4.87 14.20 11.91
N VAL A 114 -5.43 13.64 12.98
CA VAL A 114 -6.85 13.32 13.00
C VAL A 114 -7.45 14.69 12.77
N VAL A 115 -7.86 14.95 11.53
CA VAL A 115 -8.76 16.06 11.27
C VAL A 115 -9.92 15.80 12.20
N LYS A 116 -9.98 16.57 13.28
CA LYS A 116 -11.09 16.56 14.22
C LYS A 116 -12.23 17.17 13.45
N LEU A 117 -12.86 16.36 12.61
CA LEU A 117 -14.13 16.69 12.00
C LEU A 117 -15.12 16.56 13.15
N ALA A 118 -15.25 17.64 13.91
CA ALA A 118 -16.33 17.82 14.86
C ALA A 118 -17.61 18.03 14.04
N ILE A 119 -18.07 16.95 13.43
CA ILE A 119 -19.48 16.82 13.13
C ILE A 119 -19.98 15.96 14.28
N GLU A 120 -20.82 16.52 15.14
CA GLU A 120 -21.65 15.72 16.03
C GLU A 120 -22.65 14.95 15.18
N LEU A 121 -22.16 13.92 14.49
CA LEU A 121 -23.00 12.88 13.92
C LEU A 121 -23.35 11.96 15.09
N ASN A 122 -24.46 12.27 15.76
CA ASN A 122 -25.24 11.28 16.50
C ASN A 122 -25.80 10.27 15.49
N LEU A 123 -24.91 9.42 14.99
CA LEU A 123 -25.28 8.28 14.18
C LEU A 123 -25.07 7.05 15.06
N GLU A 124 -26.03 6.82 15.96
CA GLU A 124 -26.23 5.53 16.58
C GLU A 124 -26.63 4.55 15.47
N THR A 125 -25.64 4.01 14.76
CA THR A 125 -25.84 2.91 13.84
C THR A 125 -25.63 1.61 14.61
N PRO A 126 -26.71 0.95 15.10
CA PRO A 126 -26.61 -0.33 15.79
C PRO A 126 -25.96 -1.41 14.92
N LEU A 127 -25.97 -1.24 13.59
CA LEU A 127 -25.34 -2.15 12.65
C LEU A 127 -23.82 -2.19 12.78
N LEU A 128 -23.16 -1.04 12.99
CA LEU A 128 -21.69 -0.98 13.09
C LEU A 128 -21.23 -1.60 14.42
N ASP A 129 -21.97 -1.38 15.49
CA ASP A 129 -21.70 -1.99 16.80
C ASP A 129 -21.96 -3.50 16.78
N HIS A 130 -23.06 -3.96 16.18
CA HIS A 130 -23.31 -5.40 15.99
C HIS A 130 -22.23 -6.06 15.14
N TYR A 131 -21.79 -5.39 14.06
CA TYR A 131 -20.71 -5.88 13.22
C TYR A 131 -19.38 -5.95 14.01
N ALA A 132 -19.05 -4.92 14.79
CA ALA A 132 -17.86 -4.90 15.63
C ALA A 132 -17.89 -6.01 16.70
N LEU A 133 -19.04 -6.25 17.33
CA LEU A 133 -19.23 -7.36 18.28
C LEU A 133 -19.11 -8.73 17.59
N GLY A 134 -19.72 -8.91 16.43
CA GLY A 134 -19.60 -10.12 15.62
C GLY A 134 -18.16 -10.42 15.25
N MET A 135 -17.41 -9.39 14.81
CA MET A 135 -15.99 -9.51 14.48
C MET A 135 -15.13 -9.86 15.69
N ARG A 136 -15.43 -9.32 16.88
CA ARG A 136 -14.72 -9.69 18.13
C ARG A 136 -14.97 -11.15 18.49
N ASN A 137 -16.21 -11.60 18.45
CA ASN A 137 -16.59 -12.99 18.75
C ASN A 137 -15.96 -13.97 17.76
N PHE A 138 -15.94 -13.64 16.46
CA PHE A 138 -15.26 -14.43 15.45
C PHE A 138 -13.76 -14.58 15.75
N ASN A 139 -13.07 -13.47 16.06
CA ASN A 139 -11.65 -13.52 16.41
C ASN A 139 -11.37 -14.31 17.70
N ILE A 140 -12.24 -14.21 18.70
CA ILE A 140 -12.14 -15.03 19.93
C ILE A 140 -12.31 -16.51 19.60
N GLY A 141 -13.30 -16.86 18.77
CA GLY A 141 -13.52 -18.23 18.32
C GLY A 141 -12.34 -18.78 17.52
N GLN A 142 -11.81 -18.01 16.57
CA GLN A 142 -10.63 -18.37 15.80
C GLN A 142 -9.39 -18.58 16.69
N ARG A 143 -9.20 -17.71 17.69
CA ARG A 143 -8.10 -17.86 18.66
C ARG A 143 -8.28 -19.09 19.56
N SER A 144 -9.51 -19.38 19.96
CA SER A 144 -9.86 -20.57 20.75
C SER A 144 -9.61 -21.87 19.95
N LEU A 145 -10.05 -21.93 18.70
CA LEU A 145 -9.77 -23.07 17.80
C LEU A 145 -8.26 -23.24 17.60
N PHE A 146 -7.54 -22.15 17.32
CA PHE A 146 -6.08 -22.18 17.17
C PHE A 146 -5.38 -22.72 18.42
N THR A 147 -5.83 -22.36 19.63
CA THR A 147 -5.28 -22.90 20.89
C THR A 147 -5.64 -24.35 21.16
N ILE A 148 -6.78 -24.84 20.67
CA ILE A 148 -7.17 -26.26 20.75
C ILE A 148 -6.27 -27.09 19.83
N ASP A 149 -6.03 -26.59 18.62
CA ASP A 149 -5.14 -27.24 17.65
C ASP A 149 -3.65 -27.12 18.01
N ASN A 150 -3.28 -26.13 18.84
CA ASN A 150 -1.90 -25.87 19.27
C ASN A 150 -1.82 -25.63 20.79
N PRO A 151 -1.98 -26.67 21.63
CA PRO A 151 -2.09 -26.53 23.09
C PRO A 151 -0.82 -26.02 23.77
N SER A 152 0.34 -26.15 23.12
CA SER A 152 1.62 -25.59 23.59
C SER A 152 1.66 -24.05 23.58
N THR A 153 0.73 -23.38 22.91
CA THR A 153 0.70 -21.91 22.78
C THR A 153 0.00 -21.19 23.95
N ILE A 154 -0.70 -21.94 24.82
CA ILE A 154 -1.49 -21.41 25.93
C ILE A 154 -0.62 -20.63 26.94
N PHE A 155 0.62 -21.06 27.14
CA PHE A 155 1.54 -20.48 28.13
C PHE A 155 2.42 -19.33 27.60
N LEU A 156 2.30 -18.96 26.33
CA LEU A 156 3.20 -17.97 25.70
C LEU A 156 2.66 -16.53 25.71
N HIS A 157 1.41 -16.28 26.15
CA HIS A 157 0.77 -14.95 26.04
C HIS A 157 0.37 -14.32 27.39
N SER A 158 1.02 -14.69 28.49
CA SER A 158 0.82 -14.11 29.83
C SER A 158 1.66 -12.85 30.10
N SER A 159 2.16 -12.16 29.08
CA SER A 159 2.95 -10.92 29.24
C SER A 159 2.40 -9.74 28.43
N THR A 160 1.14 -9.38 28.67
CA THR A 160 0.72 -7.98 28.52
C THR A 160 -0.27 -7.64 29.64
N ASN A 161 0.21 -6.83 30.58
CA ASN A 161 -0.53 -6.17 31.65
C ASN A 161 -1.91 -5.66 31.17
N MET A 162 -3.00 -6.29 31.60
CA MET A 162 -4.27 -5.60 31.78
C MET A 162 -4.44 -5.37 33.28
N SER A 163 -4.10 -4.16 33.72
CA SER A 163 -4.46 -3.67 35.05
C SER A 163 -5.98 -3.61 35.17
N ILE A 164 -6.58 -4.64 35.76
CA ILE A 164 -7.96 -4.59 36.21
C ILE A 164 -7.93 -3.87 37.56
N ARG A 165 -8.28 -2.58 37.55
CA ARG A 165 -8.73 -1.92 38.78
C ARG A 165 -10.02 -2.61 39.21
N ARG A 166 -9.95 -3.38 40.30
CA ARG A 166 -11.14 -3.79 41.04
C ARG A 166 -11.67 -2.55 41.76
N ASN A 167 -12.86 -2.13 41.38
CA ASN A 167 -13.73 -1.32 42.22
C ASN A 167 -14.86 -2.24 42.67
N ILE A 168 -15.24 -2.08 43.95
CA ILE A 168 -16.14 -2.88 44.78
C ILE A 168 -15.42 -4.04 45.46
#